data_AF-A0A2L2T1E8-F1
#
_entry.id   AF-A0A2L2T1E8-F1
#
_cell.length_a   1.000
_cell.length_b   1.000
_cell.length_c   1.000
_cell.angle_alpha   90.00
_cell.angle_beta   90.00
_cell.angle_gamma   90.00
#
_symmetry.space_group_name_H-M   'P 1'
#
loop_
_entity.id
_entity.type
_entity.pdbx_description
1 polymer ?
#
loop_
_entity_poly.entity_id
_entity_poly.type
_entity_poly.pdbx_seq_one_letter_code
_entity_poly.pdbx_strand_id
1 'polypeptide(L)'
;MASAPQLIGLAKSLPAPLQRFFARYPPAAILPENAPKTRYQEERPNPFRFYKHPVTGKWQDPVYSHRRQAELVKMARDSGVEDLLPDTRKATEYKLAHRVEHGLRVKGTGVGQKVKGHIHERHMIAKMETRRKAMLDMPSLIKRWKRKTTDGMTAFVRPVHLPMYFYVQEYLQRSCQTLATMASSQSLSVSADTATHYQVLNITPALLDTQHDSAPLIKRAYHRALLRNHPDKVANSDPSSVFFTVDQITTALNVLSSPSARAAYDAALRVSRPTGVTGQDGSFQTGVENVDLDDLAFDEDQECWYRPCRCGNEHSYEFREADLEEVSDEGELVVGCLDCSLWLRVHFAVLDEDEDDTQPSVTTSKEEI
;
A
#
# COMPACT_ATOMS: atom_id res chain seq x y z
N MET A 1 51.62 13.01 16.95
CA MET A 1 50.65 14.07 16.64
C MET A 1 50.59 14.22 15.13
N ALA A 2 49.40 14.33 14.53
CA ALA A 2 49.28 14.57 13.10
C ALA A 2 50.00 15.88 12.75
N SER A 3 50.74 15.90 11.63
CA SER A 3 51.44 17.10 11.20
C SER A 3 50.45 18.12 10.64
N ALA A 4 50.73 19.43 10.79
CA ALA A 4 49.90 20.50 10.23
C ALA A 4 49.47 20.28 8.76
N PRO A 5 50.36 19.85 7.82
CA PRO A 5 49.94 19.59 6.44
C PRO A 5 48.96 18.41 6.31
N GLN A 6 49.05 17.39 7.18
CA GLN A 6 48.08 16.28 7.19
C GLN A 6 46.70 16.77 7.60
N LEU A 7 46.60 17.61 8.63
CA LEU A 7 45.34 18.20 9.08
C LEU A 7 44.71 19.10 7.99
N ILE A 8 45.54 19.87 7.28
CA ILE A 8 45.09 20.67 6.13
C ILE A 8 44.60 19.75 5.00
N GLY A 9 45.28 18.63 4.75
CA GLY A 9 44.85 17.60 3.80
C GLY A 9 43.47 17.03 4.15
N LEU A 10 43.24 16.69 5.42
CA LEU A 10 41.95 16.21 5.93
C LEU A 10 40.84 17.27 5.82
N ALA A 11 41.15 18.54 6.15
CA ALA A 11 40.19 19.62 6.00
C ALA A 11 39.79 19.82 4.52
N LYS A 12 40.74 19.67 3.60
CA LYS A 12 40.50 19.75 2.15
C LYS A 12 39.77 18.53 1.58
N SER A 13 39.79 17.37 2.25
CA SER A 13 39.02 16.19 1.82
C SER A 13 37.54 16.24 2.22
N LEU A 14 37.12 17.24 3.01
CA LEU A 14 35.71 17.42 3.37
C LEU A 14 34.82 17.66 2.13
N PRO A 15 33.55 17.25 2.14
CA PRO A 15 32.61 17.56 1.06
C PRO A 15 32.54 19.05 0.73
N ALA A 16 32.56 19.41 -0.55
CA ALA A 16 32.51 20.81 -1.01
C ALA A 16 31.35 21.63 -0.40
N PRO A 17 30.13 21.11 -0.18
CA PRO A 17 29.07 21.84 0.51
C PRO A 17 29.44 22.25 1.93
N LEU A 18 30.12 21.39 2.69
CA LEU A 18 30.58 21.69 4.05
C LEU A 18 31.71 22.71 4.04
N GLN A 19 32.68 22.59 3.13
CA GLN A 19 33.74 23.59 2.98
C GLN A 19 33.18 24.99 2.70
N ARG A 20 32.20 25.09 1.78
CA ARG A 20 31.49 26.34 1.48
C ARG A 20 30.66 26.86 2.65
N PHE A 21 30.20 25.98 3.53
CA PHE A 21 29.48 26.36 4.76
C PHE A 21 30.45 26.96 5.76
N PHE A 22 31.53 26.26 6.10
CA PHE A 22 32.54 26.73 7.06
C PHE A 22 33.27 27.98 6.59
N ALA A 23 33.45 28.17 5.28
CA ALA A 23 34.00 29.41 4.73
C ALA A 23 33.08 30.63 4.96
N ARG A 24 31.75 30.42 5.02
CA ARG A 24 30.76 31.49 5.25
C ARG A 24 30.45 31.68 6.73
N TYR A 25 30.34 30.57 7.47
CA TYR A 25 29.99 30.52 8.88
C TYR A 25 31.04 29.71 9.66
N PRO A 26 32.25 30.26 9.86
CA PRO A 26 33.30 29.60 10.64
C PRO A 26 32.91 29.56 12.13
N PRO A 27 32.92 28.39 12.79
CA PRO A 27 32.66 28.32 14.23
C PRO A 27 33.79 28.96 15.04
N ALA A 28 33.49 29.42 16.25
CA ALA A 28 34.50 30.01 17.14
C ALA A 28 35.64 29.03 17.48
N ALA A 29 35.37 27.71 17.47
CA ALA A 29 36.36 26.68 17.77
C ALA A 29 37.55 26.61 16.79
N ILE A 30 37.38 27.07 15.54
CA ILE A 30 38.46 27.06 14.54
C ILE A 30 39.15 28.41 14.37
N LEU A 31 38.56 29.47 14.94
CA LEU A 31 39.06 30.83 14.79
C LEU A 31 40.00 31.19 15.95
N PRO A 32 40.98 32.07 15.72
CA PRO A 32 41.72 32.67 16.83
C PRO A 32 40.75 33.52 17.69
N GLU A 33 41.06 33.67 18.98
CA GLU A 33 40.16 34.25 20.01
C GLU A 33 39.53 35.61 19.63
N ASN A 34 40.21 36.41 18.81
CA ASN A 34 39.78 37.75 18.42
C ASN A 34 39.50 37.91 16.91
N ALA A 35 39.12 36.82 16.22
CA ALA A 35 38.75 36.92 14.81
C ALA A 35 37.47 37.75 14.62
N PRO A 36 37.44 38.68 13.63
CA PRO A 36 36.21 39.38 13.28
C PRO A 36 35.17 38.39 12.72
N LYS A 37 33.89 38.67 12.97
CA LYS A 37 32.79 37.89 12.41
C LYS A 37 32.74 38.07 10.90
N THR A 38 32.27 37.05 10.19
CA THR A 38 32.02 37.20 8.76
C THR A 38 30.78 38.04 8.52
N ARG A 39 30.69 38.71 7.36
CA ARG A 39 29.48 39.44 6.93
C ARG A 39 28.21 38.58 7.06
N TYR A 40 28.30 37.29 6.70
CA TYR A 40 27.17 36.37 6.80
C TYR A 40 26.73 36.12 8.26
N GLN A 41 27.68 36.04 9.20
CA GLN A 41 27.39 35.88 10.63
C GLN A 41 26.81 37.15 11.25
N GLU A 42 27.20 38.33 10.78
CA GLU A 42 26.65 39.61 11.21
C GLU A 42 25.20 39.78 10.75
N GLU A 43 24.92 39.50 9.47
CA GLU A 43 23.56 39.51 8.93
C GLU A 43 22.70 38.41 9.55
N ARG A 44 23.29 37.24 9.84
CA ARG A 44 22.59 36.06 10.33
C ARG A 44 23.44 35.29 11.35
N PRO A 45 23.27 35.54 12.67
CA PRO A 45 24.06 34.87 13.70
C PRO A 45 23.94 33.34 13.68
N ASN A 46 22.72 32.81 13.48
CA ASN A 46 22.49 31.38 13.26
C ASN A 46 21.77 31.16 11.93
N PRO A 47 22.40 30.49 10.95
CA PRO A 47 21.83 30.34 9.62
C PRO A 47 20.73 29.27 9.52
N PHE A 48 20.50 28.50 10.58
CA PHE A 48 19.56 27.38 10.64
C PHE A 48 18.24 27.71 11.34
N ARG A 49 18.16 28.85 12.03
CA ARG A 49 16.96 29.29 12.73
C ARG A 49 16.26 30.40 11.96
N PHE A 50 14.96 30.53 12.22
CA PHE A 50 14.20 31.69 11.79
C PHE A 50 14.77 32.94 12.47
N TYR A 51 14.87 34.03 11.72
CA TYR A 51 15.44 35.29 12.20
C TYR A 51 14.40 36.39 12.11
N LYS A 52 14.17 37.10 13.21
CA LYS A 52 13.29 38.27 13.22
C LYS A 52 14.12 39.51 12.94
N HIS A 53 13.85 40.17 11.83
CA HIS A 53 14.60 41.37 11.46
C HIS A 53 14.29 42.53 12.44
N PRO A 54 15.29 43.23 13.00
CA PRO A 54 15.07 44.20 14.07
C PRO A 54 14.25 45.42 13.62
N VAL A 55 14.50 45.92 12.41
CA VAL A 55 13.79 47.11 11.88
C VAL A 55 12.36 46.79 11.43
N THR A 56 12.18 45.77 10.57
CA THR A 56 10.86 45.45 9.99
C THR A 56 9.99 44.58 10.88
N GLY A 57 10.55 43.92 11.91
CA GLY A 57 9.83 43.00 12.80
C GLY A 57 9.35 41.71 12.13
N LYS A 58 9.61 41.51 10.83
CA LYS A 58 9.17 40.32 10.09
C LYS A 58 10.11 39.15 10.34
N TRP A 59 9.52 37.96 10.44
CA TRP A 59 10.28 36.71 10.48
C TRP A 59 10.76 36.37 9.07
N GLN A 60 12.04 36.05 8.98
CA GLN A 60 12.67 35.54 7.77
C GLN A 60 12.97 34.06 7.95
N ASP A 61 12.84 33.34 6.84
CA ASP A 61 13.17 31.93 6.76
C ASP A 61 14.66 31.68 7.03
N PRO A 62 15.01 30.50 7.57
CA PRO A 62 16.39 30.08 7.69
C PRO A 62 17.11 30.08 6.34
N VAL A 63 18.39 30.50 6.33
CA VAL A 63 19.23 30.53 5.13
C VAL A 63 19.33 29.16 4.48
N TYR A 64 19.42 28.13 5.33
CA TYR A 64 19.36 26.73 4.95
C TYR A 64 18.04 26.14 5.41
N SER A 65 17.22 25.68 4.47
CA SER A 65 15.97 24.97 4.75
C SER A 65 16.24 23.69 5.55
N HIS A 66 15.23 23.17 6.26
CA HIS A 66 15.39 21.95 7.07
C HIS A 66 15.91 20.74 6.29
N ARG A 67 15.62 20.64 4.99
CA ARG A 67 16.22 19.61 4.10
C ARG A 67 17.73 19.80 3.98
N ARG A 68 18.18 21.01 3.63
CA ARG A 68 19.61 21.34 3.52
C ARG A 68 20.35 21.25 4.85
N GLN A 69 19.69 21.58 5.96
CA GLN A 69 20.23 21.36 7.30
C GLN A 69 20.49 19.87 7.56
N ALA A 70 19.53 19.00 7.22
CA ALA A 70 19.70 17.56 7.38
C ALA A 70 20.80 16.99 6.47
N GLU A 71 20.92 17.48 5.24
CA GLU A 71 22.02 17.13 4.32
C GLU A 71 23.39 17.53 4.89
N LEU A 72 23.52 18.76 5.41
CA LEU A 72 24.76 19.24 6.05
C LEU A 72 25.11 18.42 7.29
N VAL A 73 24.14 18.17 8.18
CA VAL A 73 24.33 17.34 9.37
C VAL A 73 24.73 15.91 9.00
N LYS A 74 24.12 15.34 7.96
CA LYS A 74 24.49 13.99 7.48
C LYS A 74 25.96 13.97 7.02
N MET A 75 26.34 14.87 6.12
CA MET A 75 27.73 14.97 5.63
C MET A 75 28.71 15.24 6.79
N ALA A 76 28.33 16.05 7.76
CA ALA A 76 29.17 16.40 8.90
C ALA A 76 29.35 15.21 9.85
N ARG A 77 28.28 14.42 10.08
CA ARG A 77 28.37 13.16 10.83
C ARG A 77 29.30 12.17 10.13
N ASP A 78 29.13 11.97 8.83
CA ASP A 78 29.95 11.04 8.04
C ASP A 78 31.44 11.46 8.03
N SER A 79 31.71 12.76 8.16
CA SER A 79 33.06 13.32 8.20
C SER A 79 33.59 13.59 9.62
N GLY A 80 32.81 13.32 10.67
CA GLY A 80 33.19 13.56 12.07
C GLY A 80 33.32 15.04 12.50
N VAL A 81 32.63 15.96 11.82
CA VAL A 81 32.66 17.42 12.08
C VAL A 81 31.29 17.97 12.48
N GLU A 82 30.43 17.14 13.07
CA GLU A 82 29.07 17.55 13.47
C GLU A 82 29.09 18.65 14.55
N ASP A 83 30.01 18.57 15.51
CA ASP A 83 30.13 19.51 16.64
C ASP A 83 30.54 20.93 16.21
N LEU A 84 31.11 21.06 15.00
CA LEU A 84 31.49 22.36 14.43
C LEU A 84 30.28 23.09 13.80
N LEU A 85 29.15 22.42 13.61
CA LEU A 85 27.93 23.04 13.09
C LEU A 85 27.18 23.80 14.21
N PRO A 86 26.52 24.93 13.89
CA PRO A 86 25.60 25.57 14.83
C PRO A 86 24.44 24.66 15.26
N ASP A 87 23.88 24.90 16.44
CA ASP A 87 22.75 24.13 16.98
C ASP A 87 21.58 24.00 16.01
N THR A 88 21.17 22.75 15.73
CA THR A 88 19.99 22.45 14.91
C THR A 88 19.08 21.42 15.55
N ARG A 89 17.78 21.48 15.20
CA ARG A 89 16.81 20.41 15.49
C ARG A 89 17.11 19.11 14.74
N LYS A 90 18.05 19.14 13.79
CA LYS A 90 18.42 18.00 12.95
C LYS A 90 19.70 17.29 13.43
N ALA A 91 20.47 17.93 14.30
CA ALA A 91 21.66 17.37 14.95
C ALA A 91 21.33 16.10 15.73
N THR A 92 22.29 15.19 15.77
CA THR A 92 22.22 13.87 16.41
C THR A 92 22.06 14.03 17.91
N GLU A 93 22.91 14.83 18.54
CA GLU A 93 22.87 15.09 19.99
C GLU A 93 21.54 15.70 20.40
N TYR A 94 21.09 16.73 19.70
CA TYR A 94 19.80 17.37 19.98
C TYR A 94 18.64 16.39 19.87
N LYS A 95 18.59 15.57 18.81
CA LYS A 95 17.52 14.57 18.62
C LYS A 95 17.51 13.53 19.72
N LEU A 96 18.69 13.08 20.15
CA LEU A 96 18.82 12.09 21.21
C LEU A 96 18.39 12.69 22.55
N ALA A 97 18.92 13.85 22.91
CA ALA A 97 18.56 14.57 24.13
C ALA A 97 17.05 14.84 24.19
N HIS A 98 16.47 15.36 23.11
CA HIS A 98 15.04 15.64 23.02
C HIS A 98 14.18 14.38 23.14
N ARG A 99 14.63 13.25 22.59
CA ARG A 99 13.93 11.96 22.70
C ARG A 99 14.02 11.39 24.11
N VAL A 100 15.17 11.52 24.76
CA VAL A 100 15.39 11.05 26.14
C VAL A 100 14.60 11.89 27.13
N GLU A 101 14.62 13.22 26.98
CA GLU A 101 13.94 14.16 27.87
C GLU A 101 12.41 14.04 27.78
N HIS A 102 11.87 13.99 26.55
CA HIS A 102 10.42 14.05 26.36
C HIS A 102 9.74 12.71 26.07
N GLY A 103 10.49 11.68 25.69
CA GLY A 103 9.95 10.36 25.34
C GLY A 103 9.02 10.38 24.11
N LEU A 104 8.25 9.30 23.94
CA LEU A 104 7.20 9.21 22.92
C LEU A 104 5.98 10.01 23.38
N ARG A 105 5.48 10.90 22.53
CA ARG A 105 4.36 11.81 22.87
C ARG A 105 3.18 11.70 21.91
N VAL A 106 3.09 10.59 21.19
CA VAL A 106 1.95 10.29 20.29
C VAL A 106 0.70 10.05 21.13
N LYS A 107 -0.46 10.52 20.67
CA LYS A 107 -1.72 10.33 21.40
C LYS A 107 -2.04 8.84 21.53
N GLY A 108 -2.41 8.40 22.73
CA GLY A 108 -2.73 7.01 23.05
C GLY A 108 -1.53 6.21 23.57
N THR A 109 -0.43 6.13 22.82
CA THR A 109 0.77 5.33 23.17
C THR A 109 1.92 6.12 23.78
N GLY A 110 1.82 7.46 23.82
CA GLY A 110 2.82 8.31 24.44
C GLY A 110 2.88 8.17 25.95
N VAL A 111 4.01 8.54 26.54
CA VAL A 111 4.22 8.52 27.99
C VAL A 111 3.12 9.33 28.68
N GLY A 112 2.42 8.71 29.63
CA GLY A 112 1.30 9.33 30.36
C GLY A 112 -0.02 9.43 29.58
N GLN A 113 -0.11 8.88 28.35
CA GLN A 113 -1.35 8.80 27.58
C GLN A 113 -2.02 7.42 27.76
N LYS A 114 -3.33 7.38 27.53
CA LYS A 114 -4.12 6.14 27.52
C LYS A 114 -4.82 5.97 26.18
N VAL A 115 -4.82 4.74 25.66
CA VAL A 115 -5.52 4.38 24.42
C VAL A 115 -7.04 4.49 24.64
N LYS A 116 -7.74 5.04 23.64
CA LYS A 116 -9.21 5.24 23.69
C LYS A 116 -9.98 3.91 23.73
N GLY A 117 -9.46 2.85 23.10
CA GLY A 117 -10.15 1.59 22.85
C GLY A 117 -11.16 1.69 21.71
N HIS A 118 -11.47 0.59 21.04
CA HIS A 118 -12.48 0.55 19.96
C HIS A 118 -13.91 0.69 20.52
N ILE A 119 -14.89 1.05 19.67
CA ILE A 119 -16.29 1.26 20.12
C ILE A 119 -16.84 -0.01 20.80
N HIS A 120 -16.60 -1.18 20.21
CA HIS A 120 -17.09 -2.45 20.75
C HIS A 120 -16.46 -2.78 22.10
N GLU A 121 -15.16 -2.51 22.32
CA GLU A 121 -14.49 -2.74 23.61
C GLU A 121 -15.09 -1.85 24.70
N ARG A 122 -15.30 -0.57 24.38
CA ARG A 122 -15.87 0.41 25.32
C ARG A 122 -17.30 0.07 25.70
N HIS A 123 -18.10 -0.48 24.77
CA HIS A 123 -19.52 -0.76 24.98
C HIS A 123 -19.79 -2.23 25.37
N MET A 124 -18.79 -3.11 25.33
CA MET A 124 -18.94 -4.54 25.59
C MET A 124 -19.56 -4.79 26.97
N ILE A 125 -19.05 -4.13 28.01
CA ILE A 125 -19.53 -4.32 29.38
C ILE A 125 -21.01 -3.94 29.50
N ALA A 126 -21.39 -2.76 29.01
CA ALA A 126 -22.78 -2.30 29.02
C ALA A 126 -23.70 -3.22 28.19
N LYS A 127 -23.24 -3.70 27.03
CA LYS A 127 -23.98 -4.62 26.18
C LYS A 127 -24.18 -5.99 26.85
N MET A 128 -23.16 -6.52 27.54
CA MET A 128 -23.27 -7.78 28.27
C MET A 128 -24.18 -7.68 29.48
N GLU A 129 -24.16 -6.57 30.22
CA GLU A 129 -25.07 -6.35 31.35
C GLU A 129 -26.53 -6.26 30.88
N THR A 130 -26.76 -5.60 29.75
CA THR A 130 -28.10 -5.54 29.12
C THR A 130 -28.60 -6.93 28.74
N ARG A 131 -27.74 -7.76 28.14
CA ARG A 131 -28.05 -9.16 27.81
C ARG A 131 -28.33 -9.98 29.06
N ARG A 132 -27.51 -9.85 30.10
CA ARG A 132 -27.70 -10.53 31.40
C ARG A 132 -29.06 -10.18 32.01
N LYS A 133 -29.40 -8.89 32.06
CA LYS A 133 -30.69 -8.42 32.58
C LYS A 133 -31.88 -8.98 31.78
N ALA A 134 -31.80 -8.94 30.45
CA ALA A 134 -32.85 -9.48 29.59
C ALA A 134 -33.07 -11.00 29.82
N MET A 135 -31.99 -11.77 29.99
CA MET A 135 -32.07 -13.20 30.31
C MET A 135 -32.70 -13.48 31.67
N LEU A 136 -32.40 -12.65 32.69
CA LEU A 136 -33.03 -12.75 34.01
C LEU A 136 -34.53 -12.41 33.96
N ASP A 137 -34.92 -11.44 33.14
CA ASP A 137 -36.31 -11.02 33.00
C ASP A 137 -37.13 -11.95 32.09
N MET A 138 -36.48 -12.74 31.22
CA MET A 138 -37.12 -13.59 30.21
C MET A 138 -38.17 -14.57 30.78
N PRO A 139 -37.92 -15.31 31.88
CA PRO A 139 -38.95 -16.21 32.44
C PRO A 139 -40.20 -15.46 32.91
N SER A 140 -40.06 -14.24 33.44
CA SER A 140 -41.19 -13.40 33.85
C SER A 140 -42.01 -12.93 32.64
N LEU A 141 -41.33 -12.63 31.54
CA LEU A 141 -41.94 -12.18 30.29
C LEU A 141 -42.70 -13.34 29.63
N ILE A 142 -42.10 -14.53 29.54
CA ILE A 142 -42.73 -15.73 28.99
C ILE A 142 -44.02 -16.06 29.76
N LYS A 143 -44.00 -16.00 31.10
CA LYS A 143 -45.21 -16.22 31.92
C LYS A 143 -46.31 -15.20 31.61
N ARG A 144 -45.96 -13.92 31.48
CA ARG A 144 -46.91 -12.84 31.14
C ARG A 144 -47.49 -13.01 29.74
N TRP A 145 -46.65 -13.36 28.78
CA TRP A 145 -47.05 -13.57 27.38
C TRP A 145 -47.98 -14.79 27.24
N LYS A 146 -47.60 -15.95 27.81
CA LYS A 146 -48.44 -17.16 27.81
C LYS A 146 -49.81 -16.96 28.47
N ARG A 147 -49.92 -16.06 29.46
CA ARG A 147 -51.19 -15.69 30.10
C ARG A 147 -52.09 -14.83 29.20
N LYS A 148 -51.50 -13.99 28.35
CA LYS A 148 -52.25 -13.13 27.42
C LYS A 148 -52.64 -13.86 26.13
N THR A 149 -51.91 -14.89 25.71
CA THR A 149 -52.24 -15.65 24.49
C THR A 149 -53.50 -16.51 24.63
N THR A 150 -54.07 -16.67 25.82
CA THR A 150 -55.41 -17.25 26.01
C THR A 150 -56.54 -16.25 25.77
N ASP A 151 -56.28 -14.94 25.77
CA ASP A 151 -57.27 -13.89 25.52
C ASP A 151 -56.70 -12.79 24.61
N GLY A 152 -56.96 -12.90 23.29
CA GLY A 152 -56.96 -11.78 22.33
C GLY A 152 -55.64 -10.99 22.13
N MET A 153 -54.91 -11.29 21.05
CA MET A 153 -53.70 -10.56 20.66
C MET A 153 -53.99 -9.13 20.15
N THR A 154 -53.47 -8.12 20.85
CA THR A 154 -53.18 -6.78 20.27
C THR A 154 -51.76 -6.33 20.64
N ALA A 155 -50.75 -6.90 19.96
CA ALA A 155 -49.44 -6.29 19.76
C ALA A 155 -48.77 -7.03 18.60
N PHE A 156 -48.89 -6.45 17.41
CA PHE A 156 -48.59 -7.04 16.11
C PHE A 156 -47.10 -6.92 15.79
N VAL A 157 -46.45 -8.03 15.42
CA VAL A 157 -45.50 -8.09 14.28
C VAL A 157 -45.75 -9.43 13.60
N ARG A 158 -46.07 -9.39 12.31
CA ARG A 158 -46.31 -10.54 11.43
C ARG A 158 -45.06 -11.41 11.33
N PRO A 159 -45.16 -12.75 11.35
CA PRO A 159 -44.12 -13.59 10.82
C PRO A 159 -44.19 -13.50 9.29
N VAL A 160 -43.18 -12.91 8.66
CA VAL A 160 -42.95 -13.11 7.23
C VAL A 160 -42.72 -14.61 7.02
N HIS A 161 -43.50 -15.14 6.09
CA HIS A 161 -43.55 -16.53 5.68
C HIS A 161 -42.15 -16.96 5.19
N LEU A 162 -41.50 -17.86 5.92
CA LEU A 162 -40.35 -18.63 5.44
C LEU A 162 -40.90 -19.92 4.78
N PRO A 163 -40.79 -20.10 3.46
CA PRO A 163 -40.92 -21.41 2.85
C PRO A 163 -39.53 -22.05 2.80
N MET A 164 -39.10 -22.67 3.90
CA MET A 164 -37.89 -23.50 3.93
C MET A 164 -38.27 -24.88 4.46
N TYR A 165 -38.98 -25.63 3.62
CA TYR A 165 -39.24 -27.06 3.82
C TYR A 165 -39.44 -27.74 2.46
N PHE A 166 -38.39 -27.79 1.64
CA PHE A 166 -38.17 -28.88 0.69
C PHE A 166 -36.66 -28.96 0.41
N TYR A 167 -36.18 -30.18 0.19
CA TYR A 167 -34.78 -30.53 -0.14
C TYR A 167 -33.78 -30.73 1.01
N VAL A 168 -34.08 -31.70 1.89
CA VAL A 168 -33.03 -32.53 2.53
C VAL A 168 -33.26 -33.97 2.10
N GLN A 169 -32.85 -34.34 0.87
CA GLN A 169 -32.68 -35.75 0.51
C GLN A 169 -31.83 -36.01 -0.76
N GLU A 170 -30.77 -35.24 -1.03
CA GLU A 170 -29.95 -35.53 -2.23
C GLU A 170 -28.48 -35.04 -2.15
N TYR A 171 -27.81 -35.20 -1.01
CA TYR A 171 -26.37 -34.88 -0.91
C TYR A 171 -25.60 -35.85 -0.01
N LEU A 172 -25.76 -37.15 -0.27
CA LEU A 172 -24.98 -38.22 0.35
C LEU A 172 -24.76 -39.38 -0.63
N GLN A 173 -24.35 -39.06 -1.87
CA GLN A 173 -23.94 -40.07 -2.84
C GLN A 173 -22.94 -39.55 -3.89
N ARG A 174 -21.85 -38.89 -3.46
CA ARG A 174 -20.67 -38.63 -4.31
C ARG A 174 -19.35 -38.67 -3.53
N SER A 175 -19.20 -39.68 -2.68
CA SER A 175 -17.93 -40.00 -2.01
C SER A 175 -17.67 -41.50 -2.09
N CYS A 176 -17.20 -41.99 -3.25
CA CYS A 176 -16.36 -43.18 -3.41
C CYS A 176 -16.13 -43.49 -4.89
N GLN A 177 -14.96 -43.08 -5.42
CA GLN A 177 -14.21 -43.61 -6.56
C GLN A 177 -13.22 -42.48 -6.95
N THR A 178 -11.90 -42.65 -7.00
CA THR A 178 -11.11 -43.86 -7.23
C THR A 178 -9.67 -43.58 -6.78
N LEU A 179 -9.07 -44.55 -6.08
CA LEU A 179 -7.63 -44.60 -5.79
C LEU A 179 -6.91 -45.33 -6.93
N ALA A 180 -5.77 -44.74 -7.33
CA ALA A 180 -4.53 -45.37 -7.81
C ALA A 180 -4.51 -46.18 -9.13
N THR A 181 -3.68 -45.74 -10.08
CA THR A 181 -2.67 -46.59 -10.77
C THR A 181 -1.58 -45.77 -11.48
N MET A 182 -0.35 -45.96 -11.00
CA MET A 182 0.94 -46.18 -11.69
C MET A 182 1.45 -45.23 -12.81
N ALA A 183 2.52 -44.54 -12.43
CA ALA A 183 3.76 -44.22 -13.14
C ALA A 183 4.03 -44.83 -14.54
N SER A 184 4.49 -43.97 -15.45
CA SER A 184 5.62 -44.28 -16.33
C SER A 184 6.45 -43.01 -16.58
N SER A 185 7.72 -43.12 -16.24
CA SER A 185 8.71 -42.06 -16.10
C SER A 185 9.47 -41.80 -17.40
N GLN A 186 9.54 -40.54 -17.82
CA GLN A 186 10.72 -40.01 -18.51
C GLN A 186 11.10 -38.69 -17.83
N SER A 187 12.27 -38.69 -17.21
CA SER A 187 12.84 -37.61 -16.42
C SER A 187 13.44 -36.53 -17.32
N LEU A 188 12.93 -35.31 -17.22
CA LEU A 188 13.66 -34.10 -17.58
C LEU A 188 13.77 -33.25 -16.31
N SER A 189 14.99 -33.21 -15.76
CA SER A 189 15.37 -32.40 -14.61
C SER A 189 15.31 -30.93 -14.96
N VAL A 190 14.50 -30.14 -14.25
CA VAL A 190 14.60 -28.68 -14.25
C VAL A 190 14.89 -28.23 -12.82
N SER A 191 16.05 -27.62 -12.66
CA SER A 191 16.58 -27.09 -11.40
C SER A 191 15.77 -25.88 -10.93
N ALA A 192 15.61 -25.72 -9.62
CA ALA A 192 14.75 -24.76 -8.93
C ALA A 192 15.12 -23.26 -9.07
N ASP A 193 15.99 -22.89 -10.02
CA ASP A 193 16.43 -21.50 -10.25
C ASP A 193 16.00 -20.93 -11.63
N THR A 194 15.22 -21.67 -12.42
CA THR A 194 14.76 -21.15 -13.72
C THR A 194 13.45 -20.40 -13.57
N ALA A 195 13.46 -19.10 -13.82
CA ALA A 195 12.26 -18.28 -13.92
C ALA A 195 11.24 -18.92 -14.88
N THR A 196 9.96 -18.86 -14.52
CA THR A 196 8.89 -19.42 -15.36
C THR A 196 8.82 -18.67 -16.69
N HIS A 197 8.39 -19.34 -17.77
CA HIS A 197 8.28 -18.71 -19.09
C HIS A 197 7.31 -17.51 -19.09
N TYR A 198 6.30 -17.56 -18.21
CA TYR A 198 5.40 -16.46 -17.88
C TYR A 198 6.14 -15.27 -17.25
N GLN A 199 7.07 -15.52 -16.33
CA GLN A 199 7.89 -14.50 -15.68
C GLN A 199 8.92 -13.86 -16.63
N VAL A 200 9.49 -14.65 -17.55
CA VAL A 200 10.46 -14.16 -18.56
C VAL A 200 9.81 -13.14 -19.51
N LEU A 201 8.58 -13.39 -19.95
CA LEU A 201 7.83 -12.47 -20.82
C LEU A 201 6.99 -11.44 -20.04
N ASN A 202 6.93 -11.59 -18.72
CA ASN A 202 6.14 -10.77 -17.80
C ASN A 202 4.66 -10.70 -18.21
N ILE A 203 4.05 -11.88 -18.40
CA ILE A 203 2.63 -12.10 -18.72
C ILE A 203 2.07 -13.11 -17.71
N THR A 204 0.85 -12.90 -17.23
CA THR A 204 0.15 -13.85 -16.35
C THR A 204 -0.65 -14.88 -17.16
N PRO A 205 -0.78 -16.12 -16.65
CA PRO A 205 -1.54 -17.17 -17.34
C PRO A 205 -3.03 -16.79 -17.49
N ALA A 206 -3.61 -16.07 -16.53
CA ALA A 206 -5.00 -15.59 -16.59
C ALA A 206 -5.28 -14.66 -17.79
N LEU A 207 -4.32 -13.80 -18.16
CA LEU A 207 -4.48 -12.89 -19.31
C LEU A 207 -4.49 -13.61 -20.66
N LEU A 208 -3.91 -14.81 -20.73
CA LEU A 208 -3.88 -15.60 -21.97
C LEU A 208 -5.08 -16.54 -22.10
N ASP A 209 -5.85 -16.74 -21.03
CA ASP A 209 -7.04 -17.61 -21.03
C ASP A 209 -8.32 -16.82 -21.31
N THR A 210 -8.36 -15.53 -20.99
CA THR A 210 -9.51 -14.65 -21.26
C THR A 210 -9.59 -14.20 -22.72
N GLN A 211 -8.47 -14.20 -23.45
CA GLN A 211 -8.41 -13.70 -24.82
C GLN A 211 -8.48 -14.84 -25.86
N HIS A 212 -9.41 -14.75 -26.81
CA HIS A 212 -9.59 -15.77 -27.87
C HIS A 212 -8.39 -15.87 -28.83
N ASP A 213 -7.61 -14.78 -29.00
CA ASP A 213 -6.35 -14.76 -29.77
C ASP A 213 -5.21 -14.19 -28.91
N SER A 214 -4.41 -15.08 -28.31
CA SER A 214 -3.29 -14.74 -27.43
C SER A 214 -1.97 -14.48 -28.18
N ALA A 215 -1.90 -14.79 -29.47
CA ALA A 215 -0.69 -14.64 -30.29
C ALA A 215 -0.19 -13.19 -30.42
N PRO A 216 -1.03 -12.15 -30.65
CA PRO A 216 -0.55 -10.77 -30.74
C PRO A 216 -0.03 -10.24 -29.40
N LEU A 217 -0.66 -10.62 -28.28
CA LEU A 217 -0.23 -10.25 -26.93
C LEU A 217 1.15 -10.84 -26.62
N ILE A 218 1.35 -12.12 -26.91
CA ILE A 218 2.63 -12.82 -26.72
C ILE A 218 3.74 -12.19 -27.57
N LYS A 219 3.46 -11.83 -28.84
CA LYS A 219 4.42 -11.14 -29.71
C LYS A 219 4.82 -9.75 -29.20
N ARG A 220 3.84 -8.98 -28.71
CA ARG A 220 4.08 -7.65 -28.10
C ARG A 220 4.94 -7.77 -26.84
N ALA A 221 4.67 -8.77 -26.01
CA ALA A 221 5.45 -9.03 -24.79
C ALA A 221 6.89 -9.47 -25.10
N TYR A 222 7.09 -10.30 -26.12
CA TYR A 222 8.42 -10.70 -26.61
C TYR A 222 9.25 -9.50 -27.07
N HIS A 223 8.66 -8.62 -27.89
CA HIS A 223 9.35 -7.41 -28.35
C HIS A 223 9.72 -6.48 -27.19
N ARG A 224 8.84 -6.33 -26.20
CA ARG A 224 9.11 -5.58 -24.96
C ARG A 224 10.23 -6.22 -24.13
N ALA A 225 10.26 -7.54 -24.00
CA ALA A 225 11.28 -8.27 -23.24
C ALA A 225 12.67 -8.11 -23.86
N LEU A 226 12.79 -8.17 -25.20
CA LEU A 226 14.05 -7.94 -25.90
C LEU A 226 14.58 -6.52 -25.71
N LEU A 227 13.71 -5.50 -25.79
CA LEU A 227 14.10 -4.11 -25.61
C LEU A 227 14.55 -3.78 -24.16
N ARG A 228 14.02 -4.52 -23.17
CA ARG A 228 14.41 -4.37 -21.75
C ARG A 228 15.73 -5.06 -21.42
N ASN A 229 16.00 -6.19 -22.06
CA ASN A 229 17.18 -7.03 -21.80
C ASN A 229 18.30 -6.86 -22.85
N HIS A 230 18.22 -5.84 -23.71
CA HIS A 230 19.24 -5.56 -24.71
C HIS A 230 20.58 -5.20 -24.03
N PRO A 231 21.73 -5.81 -24.42
CA PRO A 231 23.03 -5.70 -23.74
C PRO A 231 23.50 -4.25 -23.53
N ASP A 232 23.16 -3.35 -24.43
CA ASP A 232 23.52 -1.92 -24.39
C ASP A 232 22.79 -1.14 -23.26
N LYS A 233 21.64 -1.64 -22.78
CA LYS A 233 20.83 -1.01 -21.73
C LYS A 233 21.08 -1.60 -20.33
N VAL A 234 21.55 -2.84 -20.28
CA VAL A 234 21.87 -3.57 -19.03
C VAL A 234 23.16 -3.07 -18.38
N ALA A 235 24.08 -2.52 -19.17
CA ALA A 235 25.38 -2.01 -18.70
C ALA A 235 25.28 -0.80 -17.73
N ASN A 236 24.11 -0.16 -17.61
CA ASN A 236 23.88 1.05 -16.82
C ASN A 236 22.76 0.89 -15.75
N SER A 237 22.46 -0.33 -15.32
CA SER A 237 21.28 -0.63 -14.50
C SER A 237 21.58 -1.14 -13.08
N ASP A 238 20.62 -0.93 -12.16
CA ASP A 238 20.69 -1.26 -10.73
C ASP A 238 20.92 -2.77 -10.47
N PRO A 239 21.64 -3.14 -9.38
CA PRO A 239 21.93 -4.55 -9.05
C PRO A 239 20.71 -5.37 -8.61
N SER A 240 19.51 -4.78 -8.54
CA SER A 240 18.26 -5.43 -8.09
C SER A 240 17.31 -5.83 -9.23
N SER A 241 17.59 -5.48 -10.49
CA SER A 241 16.74 -5.87 -11.61
C SER A 241 17.14 -7.25 -12.16
N VAL A 242 16.16 -8.16 -12.23
CA VAL A 242 16.31 -9.48 -12.84
C VAL A 242 16.37 -9.32 -14.35
N PHE A 243 17.47 -9.73 -14.97
CA PHE A 243 17.65 -9.74 -16.42
C PHE A 243 17.63 -11.16 -16.95
N PHE A 244 17.05 -11.33 -18.15
CA PHE A 244 16.93 -12.60 -18.84
C PHE A 244 17.77 -12.60 -20.11
N THR A 245 18.37 -13.75 -20.44
CA THR A 245 19.13 -13.87 -21.69
C THR A 245 18.20 -13.90 -22.90
N VAL A 246 18.69 -13.46 -24.06
CA VAL A 246 17.92 -13.48 -25.31
C VAL A 246 17.44 -14.89 -25.66
N ASP A 247 18.23 -15.91 -25.33
CA ASP A 247 17.87 -17.32 -25.53
C ASP A 247 16.68 -17.73 -24.65
N GLN A 248 16.63 -17.30 -23.39
CA GLN A 248 15.51 -17.56 -22.48
C GLN A 248 14.21 -16.87 -22.94
N ILE A 249 14.33 -15.66 -23.49
CA ILE A 249 13.18 -14.91 -24.02
C ILE A 249 12.62 -15.59 -25.28
N THR A 250 13.51 -16.14 -26.11
CA THR A 250 13.13 -16.83 -27.35
C THR A 250 12.51 -18.20 -27.07
N THR A 251 13.03 -18.95 -26.09
CA THR A 251 12.42 -20.22 -25.66
C THR A 251 11.03 -20.00 -25.07
N ALA A 252 10.85 -18.98 -24.23
CA ALA A 252 9.55 -18.62 -23.67
C ALA A 252 8.51 -18.28 -24.77
N LEU A 253 8.91 -17.55 -25.81
CA LEU A 253 8.04 -17.25 -26.95
C LEU A 253 7.58 -18.52 -27.66
N ASN A 254 8.52 -19.40 -28.00
CA ASN A 254 8.21 -20.61 -28.78
C ASN A 254 7.27 -21.56 -28.01
N VAL A 255 7.43 -21.66 -26.69
CA VAL A 255 6.58 -22.51 -25.85
C VAL A 255 5.20 -21.88 -25.64
N LEU A 256 5.10 -20.58 -25.35
CA LEU A 256 3.81 -19.93 -25.09
C LEU A 256 3.01 -19.65 -26.39
N SER A 257 3.67 -19.51 -27.54
CA SER A 257 3.01 -19.19 -28.81
C SER A 257 2.18 -20.33 -29.39
N SER A 258 2.36 -21.58 -28.96
CA SER A 258 1.56 -22.72 -29.43
C SER A 258 0.66 -23.27 -28.32
N PRO A 259 -0.67 -23.39 -28.53
CA PRO A 259 -1.60 -23.83 -27.48
C PRO A 259 -1.27 -25.21 -26.89
N SER A 260 -0.77 -26.13 -27.72
CA SER A 260 -0.40 -27.49 -27.29
C SER A 260 0.88 -27.51 -26.45
N ALA A 261 1.91 -26.74 -26.81
CA ALA A 261 3.14 -26.65 -26.01
C ALA A 261 2.92 -25.90 -24.70
N ARG A 262 2.07 -24.86 -24.73
CA ARG A 262 1.62 -24.15 -23.52
C ARG A 262 0.91 -25.11 -22.55
N ALA A 263 -0.06 -25.87 -23.03
CA ALA A 263 -0.79 -26.83 -22.21
C ALA A 263 0.13 -27.91 -21.60
N ALA A 264 1.11 -28.40 -22.38
CA ALA A 264 2.11 -29.35 -21.90
C ALA A 264 3.03 -28.74 -20.82
N TYR A 265 3.43 -27.48 -21.01
CA TYR A 265 4.21 -26.72 -20.02
C TYR A 265 3.42 -26.45 -18.73
N ASP A 266 2.14 -26.08 -18.85
CA ASP A 266 1.26 -25.85 -17.69
C ASP A 266 0.95 -27.15 -16.93
N ALA A 267 0.85 -28.28 -17.64
CA ALA A 267 0.79 -29.60 -17.02
C ALA A 267 2.09 -29.93 -16.27
N ALA A 268 3.25 -29.64 -16.86
CA ALA A 268 4.54 -29.86 -16.22
C ALA A 268 4.73 -28.98 -14.97
N LEU A 269 4.31 -27.70 -15.00
CA LEU A 269 4.34 -26.80 -13.83
C LEU A 269 3.43 -27.28 -12.69
N ARG A 270 2.27 -27.86 -13.02
CA ARG A 270 1.36 -28.46 -12.02
C ARG A 270 1.94 -29.69 -11.34
N VAL A 271 2.75 -30.48 -12.05
CA VAL A 271 3.40 -31.68 -11.52
C VAL A 271 4.67 -31.36 -10.72
N SER A 272 5.35 -30.26 -11.04
CA SER A 272 6.64 -29.88 -10.42
C SER A 272 6.51 -28.91 -9.24
N ARG A 273 5.35 -28.30 -9.02
CA ARG A 273 5.08 -27.48 -7.83
C ARG A 273 4.79 -28.39 -6.63
N PRO A 274 5.61 -28.38 -5.55
CA PRO A 274 5.33 -29.21 -4.38
C PRO A 274 3.97 -28.82 -3.79
N THR A 275 3.05 -29.78 -3.74
CA THR A 275 1.76 -29.69 -3.06
C THR A 275 2.02 -29.52 -1.57
N GLY A 276 2.16 -28.28 -1.13
CA GLY A 276 2.52 -27.97 0.25
C GLY A 276 2.56 -26.49 0.60
N VAL A 277 1.76 -25.64 -0.04
CA VAL A 277 1.38 -24.32 0.48
C VAL A 277 -0.05 -24.03 0.00
N THR A 278 -1.05 -24.53 0.74
CA THR A 278 -2.34 -23.82 0.86
C THR A 278 -2.07 -22.60 1.76
N GLY A 279 -1.42 -21.61 1.19
CA GLY A 279 -1.32 -20.28 1.72
C GLY A 279 -1.84 -19.40 0.61
N GLN A 280 -2.79 -18.52 0.93
CA GLN A 280 -3.15 -17.40 0.09
C GLN A 280 -1.86 -16.82 -0.49
N ASP A 281 -1.61 -17.09 -1.77
CA ASP A 281 -0.57 -16.41 -2.51
C ASP A 281 -1.09 -14.98 -2.62
N GLY A 282 -0.78 -14.18 -1.59
CA GLY A 282 -0.64 -12.75 -1.68
C GLY A 282 0.45 -12.50 -2.72
N SER A 283 0.06 -12.64 -4.00
CA SER A 283 0.69 -11.96 -5.11
C SER A 283 1.00 -10.58 -4.60
N PHE A 284 2.30 -10.26 -4.48
CA PHE A 284 2.76 -9.03 -3.87
C PHE A 284 2.10 -7.86 -4.62
N GLN A 285 0.97 -7.38 -4.10
CA GLN A 285 0.13 -6.34 -4.67
C GLN A 285 0.92 -5.04 -4.58
N THR A 286 1.75 -4.81 -5.59
CA THR A 286 2.63 -3.66 -5.61
C THR A 286 1.77 -2.44 -5.86
N GLY A 287 1.57 -1.60 -4.84
CA GLY A 287 0.88 -0.32 -4.97
C GLY A 287 -0.60 -0.45 -5.34
N VAL A 288 -1.42 -0.90 -4.39
CA VAL A 288 -2.89 -0.84 -4.49
C VAL A 288 -3.34 0.63 -4.34
N GLU A 289 -3.96 1.19 -5.38
CA GLU A 289 -4.62 2.50 -5.34
C GLU A 289 -6.10 2.28 -5.02
N ASN A 290 -6.64 2.98 -4.00
CA ASN A 290 -8.07 2.89 -3.66
C ASN A 290 -8.80 4.09 -4.29
N VAL A 291 -9.92 3.83 -4.97
CA VAL A 291 -10.72 4.84 -5.66
C VAL A 291 -12.21 4.52 -5.46
N ASP A 292 -13.04 5.54 -5.30
CA ASP A 292 -14.50 5.37 -5.19
C ASP A 292 -15.13 5.25 -6.59
N LEU A 293 -16.20 4.46 -6.74
CA LEU A 293 -16.83 4.23 -8.04
C LEU A 293 -17.29 5.53 -8.75
N ASP A 294 -17.70 6.54 -7.98
CA ASP A 294 -18.14 7.86 -8.47
C ASP A 294 -17.02 8.68 -9.14
N ASP A 295 -15.74 8.34 -8.88
CA ASP A 295 -14.58 9.03 -9.45
C ASP A 295 -14.08 8.38 -10.76
N LEU A 296 -14.68 7.26 -11.20
CA LEU A 296 -14.30 6.58 -12.44
C LEU A 296 -15.11 7.09 -13.63
N ALA A 297 -14.46 7.14 -14.80
CA ALA A 297 -15.13 7.44 -16.05
C ALA A 297 -15.97 6.22 -16.48
N PHE A 298 -17.25 6.46 -16.77
CA PHE A 298 -18.17 5.46 -17.33
C PHE A 298 -18.34 5.71 -18.83
N ASP A 299 -18.15 4.66 -19.63
CA ASP A 299 -18.42 4.69 -21.07
C ASP A 299 -19.84 4.15 -21.33
N GLU A 300 -20.76 5.04 -21.72
CA GLU A 300 -22.16 4.71 -22.01
C GLU A 300 -22.32 3.77 -23.21
N ASP A 301 -21.36 3.78 -24.16
CA ASP A 301 -21.45 2.95 -25.36
C ASP A 301 -21.04 1.49 -25.11
N GLN A 302 -20.19 1.26 -24.10
CA GLN A 302 -19.59 -0.06 -23.79
C GLN A 302 -20.05 -0.63 -22.45
N GLU A 303 -20.84 0.13 -21.68
CA GLU A 303 -21.34 -0.21 -20.34
C GLU A 303 -20.20 -0.66 -19.41
N CYS A 304 -19.07 0.07 -19.44
CA CYS A 304 -17.90 -0.25 -18.65
C CYS A 304 -17.28 0.98 -17.97
N TRP A 305 -16.71 0.75 -16.79
CA TRP A 305 -15.90 1.75 -16.09
C TRP A 305 -14.45 1.58 -16.51
N TYR A 306 -13.77 2.70 -16.79
CA TYR A 306 -12.36 2.69 -17.13
C TYR A 306 -11.55 3.78 -16.42
N ARG A 307 -10.26 3.52 -16.22
CA ARG A 307 -9.31 4.50 -15.69
C ARG A 307 -7.93 4.36 -16.32
N PRO A 308 -7.25 5.49 -16.64
CA PRO A 308 -5.86 5.46 -17.10
C PRO A 308 -4.92 5.05 -15.97
N CYS A 309 -3.90 4.26 -16.30
CA CYS A 309 -2.87 3.85 -15.34
C CYS A 309 -1.61 4.70 -15.47
N ARG A 310 -0.85 4.81 -14.37
CA ARG A 310 0.46 5.50 -14.31
C ARG A 310 1.52 4.90 -15.23
N CYS A 311 1.28 3.71 -15.79
CA CYS A 311 2.13 3.10 -16.80
C CYS A 311 1.97 3.73 -18.20
N GLY A 312 0.98 4.62 -18.40
CA GLY A 312 0.76 5.36 -19.65
C GLY A 312 -0.32 4.78 -20.57
N ASN A 313 -1.07 3.77 -20.14
CA ASN A 313 -2.22 3.26 -20.89
C ASN A 313 -3.51 3.95 -20.44
N GLU A 314 -4.37 4.28 -21.41
CA GLU A 314 -5.56 5.10 -21.18
C GLU A 314 -6.76 4.26 -20.68
N HIS A 315 -6.83 2.99 -21.08
CA HIS A 315 -7.84 2.02 -20.66
C HIS A 315 -7.13 0.82 -20.02
N SER A 316 -6.63 0.96 -18.79
CA SER A 316 -5.83 -0.12 -18.16
C SER A 316 -6.53 -0.83 -17.01
N TYR A 317 -7.49 -0.16 -16.38
CA TYR A 317 -8.42 -0.75 -15.44
C TYR A 317 -9.77 -0.69 -16.12
N GLU A 318 -10.36 -1.84 -16.43
CA GLU A 318 -11.66 -1.96 -17.09
C GLU A 318 -12.46 -3.06 -16.38
N PHE A 319 -13.71 -2.76 -16.05
CA PHE A 319 -14.65 -3.71 -15.44
C PHE A 319 -16.10 -3.29 -15.75
N ARG A 320 -17.01 -4.26 -15.65
CA ARG A 320 -18.43 -4.11 -16.01
C ARG A 320 -19.34 -4.26 -14.80
N GLU A 321 -20.62 -4.01 -15.00
CA GLU A 321 -21.62 -4.07 -13.91
C GLU A 321 -21.74 -5.47 -13.34
N ALA A 322 -21.64 -6.49 -14.20
CA ALA A 322 -21.60 -7.90 -13.80
C ALA A 322 -20.46 -8.21 -12.81
N ASP A 323 -19.30 -7.54 -12.95
CA ASP A 323 -18.16 -7.75 -12.05
C ASP A 323 -18.41 -7.11 -10.66
N LEU A 324 -19.17 -6.02 -10.61
CA LEU A 324 -19.60 -5.36 -9.36
C LEU A 324 -20.70 -6.16 -8.66
N GLU A 325 -21.64 -6.74 -9.41
CA GLU A 325 -22.74 -7.54 -8.86
C GLU A 325 -22.23 -8.79 -8.13
N GLU A 326 -21.18 -9.44 -8.65
CA GLU A 326 -20.56 -10.62 -8.01
C GLU A 326 -19.95 -10.31 -6.64
N VAL A 327 -19.41 -9.10 -6.46
CA VAL A 327 -18.79 -8.64 -5.20
C VAL A 327 -19.64 -7.63 -4.42
N SER A 328 -20.94 -7.57 -4.72
CA SER A 328 -21.90 -6.66 -4.10
C SER A 328 -21.95 -6.78 -2.57
N ASP A 329 -21.84 -8.01 -2.04
CA ASP A 329 -21.79 -8.29 -0.60
C ASP A 329 -20.50 -7.78 0.08
N GLU A 330 -19.40 -7.65 -0.68
CA GLU A 330 -18.10 -7.18 -0.17
C GLU A 330 -17.97 -5.64 -0.25
N GLY A 331 -18.70 -5.00 -1.18
CA GLY A 331 -18.69 -3.54 -1.41
C GLY A 331 -17.37 -3.01 -1.98
N GLU A 332 -16.51 -3.92 -2.47
CA GLU A 332 -15.18 -3.59 -2.95
C GLU A 332 -14.76 -4.52 -4.08
N LEU A 333 -14.35 -3.96 -5.22
CA LEU A 333 -13.86 -4.70 -6.38
C LEU A 333 -12.36 -4.46 -6.56
N VAL A 334 -11.56 -5.52 -6.71
CA VAL A 334 -10.10 -5.42 -6.91
C VAL A 334 -9.72 -5.76 -8.35
N VAL A 335 -9.32 -4.75 -9.12
CA VAL A 335 -9.00 -4.86 -10.55
C VAL A 335 -7.49 -4.68 -10.78
N GLY A 336 -6.88 -5.61 -11.50
CA GLY A 336 -5.48 -5.51 -11.92
C GLY A 336 -5.31 -4.66 -13.18
N CYS A 337 -4.21 -3.91 -13.28
CA CYS A 337 -3.88 -3.23 -14.54
C CYS A 337 -3.54 -4.25 -15.63
N LEU A 338 -4.08 -4.09 -16.83
CA LEU A 338 -3.83 -4.96 -17.98
C LEU A 338 -2.36 -4.99 -18.42
N ASP A 339 -1.57 -3.95 -18.12
CA ASP A 339 -0.23 -3.76 -18.67
C ASP A 339 0.90 -3.59 -17.64
N CYS A 340 0.58 -3.54 -16.34
CA CYS A 340 1.58 -3.49 -15.27
C CYS A 340 1.11 -4.25 -14.02
N SER A 341 1.95 -4.33 -12.99
CA SER A 341 1.67 -5.05 -11.74
C SER A 341 0.92 -4.22 -10.69
N LEU A 342 0.33 -3.08 -11.08
CA LEU A 342 -0.45 -2.22 -10.20
C LEU A 342 -1.88 -2.73 -10.08
N TRP A 343 -2.49 -2.48 -8.93
CA TRP A 343 -3.84 -2.90 -8.60
C TRP A 343 -4.69 -1.69 -8.21
N LEU A 344 -5.97 -1.71 -8.57
CA LEU A 344 -6.97 -0.71 -8.22
C LEU A 344 -8.05 -1.39 -7.36
N ARG A 345 -8.31 -0.84 -6.17
CA ARG A 345 -9.44 -1.26 -5.32
C ARG A 345 -10.53 -0.22 -5.45
N VAL A 346 -11.65 -0.63 -6.02
CA VAL A 346 -12.82 0.20 -6.26
C VAL A 346 -13.80 -0.03 -5.12
N HIS A 347 -14.14 1.01 -4.36
CA HIS A 347 -15.15 0.93 -3.31
C HIS A 347 -16.51 1.38 -3.88
N PHE A 348 -17.58 0.63 -3.58
CA PHE A 348 -18.94 0.96 -4.01
C PHE A 348 -19.97 0.51 -2.97
N ALA A 349 -21.15 1.11 -2.99
CA ALA A 349 -22.26 0.75 -2.12
C ALA A 349 -23.51 0.53 -2.97
N VAL A 350 -24.15 -0.63 -2.83
CA VAL A 350 -25.45 -0.92 -3.46
C VAL A 350 -26.53 -0.23 -2.62
N LEU A 351 -27.33 0.64 -3.25
CA LEU A 351 -28.50 1.24 -2.64
C LEU A 351 -29.72 0.41 -3.04
N ASP A 352 -30.35 -0.25 -2.06
CA ASP A 352 -31.63 -0.91 -2.29
C ASP A 352 -32.70 0.17 -2.50
N GLU A 353 -33.34 0.20 -3.67
CA GLU A 353 -34.37 1.19 -4.05
C GLU A 353 -35.71 1.04 -3.26
N ASP A 354 -35.69 0.47 -2.06
CA ASP A 354 -36.86 0.27 -1.20
C ASP A 354 -36.99 1.31 -0.04
N GLU A 355 -36.17 2.37 -0.01
CA GLU A 355 -36.35 3.49 0.92
C GLU A 355 -36.76 4.79 0.18
N ASP A 356 -38.07 4.89 -0.08
CA ASP A 356 -38.78 6.12 -0.48
C ASP A 356 -38.39 7.32 0.41
N ASP A 357 -37.90 8.37 -0.24
CA ASP A 357 -38.07 9.81 0.04
C ASP A 357 -38.25 10.26 1.50
N THR A 358 -37.19 10.80 2.11
CA THR A 358 -37.31 11.99 2.98
C THR A 358 -36.02 12.82 2.98
N GLN A 359 -35.93 13.79 2.07
CA GLN A 359 -35.02 14.93 2.26
C GLN A 359 -35.55 15.85 3.36
N PRO A 360 -34.78 16.18 4.42
CA PRO A 360 -35.10 17.34 5.24
C PRO A 360 -34.54 18.60 4.56
N SER A 361 -35.43 19.36 3.91
CA SER A 361 -35.16 20.74 3.49
C SER A 361 -34.87 21.62 4.71
N VAL A 362 -33.61 22.03 4.90
CA VAL A 362 -33.24 23.05 5.88
C VAL A 362 -33.49 24.43 5.28
N THR A 363 -34.63 25.02 5.64
CA THR A 363 -34.90 26.44 5.40
C THR A 363 -34.12 27.28 6.40
N THR A 364 -33.28 28.18 5.87
CA THR A 364 -32.59 29.22 6.62
C THR A 364 -33.57 30.37 6.88
N SER A 365 -34.05 30.49 8.12
CA SER A 365 -34.70 31.71 8.60
C SER A 365 -33.70 32.52 9.44
N LYS A 366 -33.41 33.69 8.91
CA LYS A 366 -32.67 34.79 9.51
C LYS A 366 -33.70 35.67 10.22
N GLU A 367 -33.66 35.73 11.55
CA GLU A 367 -34.33 36.79 12.31
C GLU A 367 -33.34 37.41 13.30
N GLU A 368 -33.13 38.71 13.10
CA GLU A 368 -32.54 39.67 14.02
C GLU A 368 -33.43 39.83 15.25
N ILE A 369 -32.85 39.76 16.44
CA ILE A 369 -32.96 40.77 17.51
C ILE A 369 -31.60 40.85 18.22
#